data_AF-A0A496PTH5-F1
#
_entry.id   AF-A0A496PTH5-F1
#
_cell.length_a   1.000
_cell.length_b   1.000
_cell.length_c   1.000
_cell.angle_alpha   90.00
_cell.angle_beta   90.00
_cell.angle_gamma   90.00
#
_symmetry.space_group_name_H-M   'P 1'
#
loop_
_entity.id
_entity.type
_entity.pdbx_description
1 polymer ?
#
loop_
_entity_poly.entity_id
_entity_poly.type
_entity_poly.pdbx_seq_one_letter_code
_entity_poly.pdbx_strand_id
1 'polypeptide(L)'
;KSGCDDLAEVKEAVLQESLDVLLKKVARTRKDIEGDGKFADWKVALAATLKGRTTATNGWLKDNLAMGSVHEIGRQVAAWRRNPVRKWVRKLR
;
A
#
# COMPACT_ATOMS: atom_id res chain seq x y z
N LYS A 1 25.58 -6.04 -19.75
CA LYS A 1 24.20 -5.56 -19.47
C LYS A 1 23.80 -6.11 -18.09
N SER A 2 24.26 -5.49 -17.00
CA SER A 2 23.87 -5.81 -15.61
C SER A 2 24.07 -4.52 -14.84
N GLY A 3 23.08 -4.07 -14.07
CA GLY A 3 23.06 -2.72 -13.49
C GLY A 3 21.70 -2.04 -13.59
N CYS A 4 20.78 -2.56 -14.41
CA CYS A 4 19.38 -2.13 -14.39
C CYS A 4 18.50 -3.02 -13.50
N ASP A 5 18.93 -4.25 -13.22
CA ASP A 5 18.16 -5.24 -12.43
C ASP A 5 18.29 -4.96 -10.93
N ASP A 6 19.50 -4.61 -10.49
CA ASP A 6 19.86 -4.34 -9.10
C ASP A 6 19.02 -3.18 -8.49
N LEU A 7 18.69 -2.16 -9.29
CA LEU A 7 17.88 -1.03 -8.84
C LEU A 7 16.41 -1.38 -8.65
N ALA A 8 15.87 -2.34 -9.42
CA ALA A 8 14.47 -2.75 -9.31
C ALA A 8 14.28 -3.60 -8.05
N GLU A 9 15.17 -4.57 -7.82
CA GLU A 9 15.12 -5.45 -6.66
C GLU A 9 15.27 -4.68 -5.34
N VAL A 10 16.21 -3.70 -5.28
CA VAL A 10 16.37 -2.83 -4.12
C VAL A 10 15.12 -1.99 -3.85
N LYS A 11 14.48 -1.47 -4.91
CA LYS A 11 13.23 -0.70 -4.76
C LYS A 11 12.12 -1.56 -4.19
N GLU A 12 11.98 -2.78 -4.68
CA GLU A 12 10.97 -3.71 -4.18
C GLU A 12 11.20 -4.06 -2.71
N ALA A 13 12.45 -4.34 -2.30
CA ALA A 13 12.79 -4.58 -0.90
C ALA A 13 12.38 -3.41 0.01
N VAL A 14 12.65 -2.17 -0.40
CA VAL A 14 12.25 -0.95 0.34
C VAL A 14 10.72 -0.83 0.43
N LEU A 15 10.00 -1.18 -0.64
CA LEU A 15 8.53 -1.18 -0.64
C LEU A 15 7.95 -2.23 0.32
N GLN A 16 8.52 -3.43 0.30
CA GLN A 16 8.11 -4.53 1.19
C GLN A 16 8.36 -4.18 2.66
N GLU A 17 9.53 -3.62 2.98
CA GLU A 17 9.86 -3.18 4.34
C GLU A 17 8.92 -2.07 4.80
N SER A 18 8.70 -1.06 3.95
CA SER A 18 7.76 0.03 4.25
C SER A 18 6.35 -0.50 4.50
N LEU A 19 5.89 -1.48 3.71
CA LEU A 19 4.59 -2.12 3.90
C LEU A 19 4.53 -2.85 5.24
N ASP A 20 5.56 -3.61 5.62
CA ASP A 20 5.61 -4.33 6.89
C ASP A 20 5.56 -3.38 8.09
N VAL A 21 6.31 -2.27 8.05
CA VAL A 21 6.28 -1.23 9.08
C VAL A 21 4.87 -0.64 9.22
N LEU A 22 4.21 -0.34 8.10
CA LEU A 22 2.86 0.23 8.14
C LEU A 22 1.82 -0.81 8.60
N LEU A 23 1.95 -2.08 8.22
CA LEU A 23 1.11 -3.19 8.68
C LEU A 23 1.18 -3.36 10.20
N LYS A 24 2.39 -3.30 10.76
CA LYS A 24 2.62 -3.29 12.21
C LYS A 24 1.90 -2.12 12.89
N LYS A 25 1.95 -0.92 12.32
CA LYS A 25 1.23 0.27 12.86
C LYS A 25 -0.28 0.10 12.88
N VAL A 26 -0.86 -0.57 11.88
CA VAL A 26 -2.31 -0.84 11.84
C VAL A 26 -2.70 -2.11 12.59
N ALA A 27 -1.74 -2.82 13.19
CA ALA A 27 -1.89 -4.13 13.82
C ALA A 27 -2.55 -5.17 12.90
N ARG A 28 -2.21 -5.13 11.60
CA ARG A 28 -2.69 -6.09 10.59
C ARG A 28 -1.53 -6.89 10.03
N THR A 29 -1.85 -8.02 9.43
CA THR A 29 -0.88 -8.93 8.81
C THR A 29 -1.28 -9.22 7.37
N ARG A 30 -0.40 -9.86 6.59
CA ARG A 30 -0.75 -10.28 5.22
C ARG A 30 -1.95 -11.22 5.16
N LYS A 31 -2.17 -12.05 6.18
CA LYS A 31 -3.37 -12.90 6.24
C LYS A 31 -4.65 -12.08 6.32
N ASP A 32 -4.61 -10.95 7.03
CA ASP A 32 -5.71 -10.00 7.11
C ASP A 32 -5.96 -9.33 5.74
N ILE A 33 -4.91 -9.14 4.94
CA ILE A 33 -5.05 -8.64 3.56
C ILE A 33 -5.90 -9.59 2.73
N GLU A 34 -5.71 -10.90 2.84
CA GLU A 34 -6.47 -11.88 2.07
C GLU A 34 -7.90 -12.08 2.63
N GLY A 35 -8.07 -11.95 3.95
CA GLY A 35 -9.36 -12.14 4.62
C GLY A 35 -10.29 -10.93 4.59
N ASP A 36 -9.76 -9.70 4.65
CA ASP A 36 -10.57 -8.49 4.60
C ASP A 36 -11.00 -8.14 3.17
N GLY A 37 -12.08 -7.36 3.05
CA GLY A 37 -12.58 -6.86 1.76
C GLY A 37 -11.50 -6.18 0.91
N LYS A 38 -11.62 -6.31 -0.42
CA LYS A 38 -10.67 -5.80 -1.43
C LYS A 38 -10.33 -4.30 -1.27
N PHE A 39 -11.25 -3.52 -0.69
CA PHE A 39 -11.11 -2.08 -0.48
C PHE A 39 -11.39 -1.65 0.96
N ALA A 40 -11.02 -2.48 1.94
CA ALA A 40 -11.11 -2.09 3.34
C ALA A 40 -10.39 -0.75 3.59
N ASP A 41 -10.96 0.11 4.44
CA ASP A 41 -10.47 1.48 4.66
C ASP A 41 -8.99 1.54 5.03
N TRP A 42 -8.52 0.56 5.80
CA TRP A 42 -7.13 0.46 6.23
C TRP A 42 -6.18 0.10 5.08
N LYS A 43 -6.61 -0.72 4.11
CA LYS A 43 -5.84 -1.05 2.91
C LYS A 43 -5.69 0.18 2.03
N VAL A 44 -6.78 0.92 1.80
CA VAL A 44 -6.75 2.16 1.01
C VAL A 44 -5.85 3.21 1.68
N ALA A 45 -5.93 3.33 3.01
CA ALA A 45 -5.04 4.20 3.78
C ALA A 45 -3.57 3.79 3.69
N LEU A 46 -3.27 2.49 3.75
CA LEU A 46 -1.93 1.94 3.53
C LEU A 46 -1.42 2.30 2.14
N ALA A 47 -2.20 2.04 1.08
CA ALA A 47 -1.81 2.35 -0.28
C ALA A 47 -1.54 3.85 -0.48
N ALA A 48 -2.40 4.72 0.06
CA ALA A 48 -2.20 6.17 -0.02
C ALA A 48 -0.95 6.63 0.74
N THR A 49 -0.69 6.06 1.91
CA THR A 49 0.50 6.38 2.72
C THR A 49 1.77 5.85 2.08
N LEU A 50 1.74 4.62 1.57
CA LEU A 50 2.86 3.99 0.88
C LEU A 50 3.24 4.82 -0.34
N LYS A 51 2.29 5.18 -1.23
CA LYS A 51 2.55 6.08 -2.38
C LYS A 51 3.02 7.49 -1.99
N GLY A 52 2.71 7.93 -0.77
CA GLY A 52 3.19 9.22 -0.26
C GLY A 52 4.61 9.17 0.29
N ARG A 53 5.04 8.02 0.81
CA ARG A 53 6.38 7.80 1.38
C ARG A 53 7.36 7.21 0.36
N THR A 54 6.86 6.41 -0.57
CA THR A 54 7.63 5.64 -1.56
C THR A 54 7.02 5.79 -2.96
N THR A 55 7.75 5.35 -3.98
CA THR A 55 7.30 5.34 -5.38
C THR A 55 6.53 4.06 -5.75
N ALA A 56 5.65 3.58 -4.85
CA ALA A 56 4.88 2.36 -5.09
C ALA A 56 3.97 2.51 -6.33
N THR A 57 4.05 1.55 -7.26
CA THR A 57 3.19 1.53 -8.45
C THR A 57 1.82 0.91 -8.13
N ASN A 58 0.80 1.25 -8.92
CA ASN A 58 -0.53 0.65 -8.75
C ASN A 58 -0.51 -0.87 -8.99
N GLY A 59 0.38 -1.36 -9.86
CA GLY A 59 0.59 -2.78 -10.09
C GLY A 59 1.14 -3.48 -8.84
N TRP A 60 2.16 -2.90 -8.20
CA TRP A 60 2.73 -3.44 -6.96
C TRP A 60 1.70 -3.48 -5.83
N LEU A 61 0.88 -2.43 -5.68
CA LEU A 61 -0.18 -2.37 -4.68
C LEU A 61 -1.27 -3.43 -4.94
N LYS A 62 -1.63 -3.65 -6.20
CA LYS A 62 -2.57 -4.72 -6.58
C LYS A 62 -2.08 -6.07 -6.09
N ASP A 63 -0.82 -6.39 -6.43
CA ASP A 63 -0.20 -7.68 -6.11
C ASP A 63 -0.01 -7.87 -4.59
N ASN A 64 0.45 -6.82 -3.88
CA ASN A 64 0.84 -6.93 -2.47
C ASN A 64 -0.29 -6.67 -1.46
N LEU A 65 -1.33 -5.91 -1.82
CA LEU A 65 -2.47 -5.61 -0.94
C LEU A 65 -3.74 -6.37 -1.34
N ALA A 66 -3.62 -7.36 -2.23
CA ALA A 66 -4.74 -8.10 -2.82
C ALA A 66 -5.89 -7.16 -3.25
N MET A 67 -5.52 -5.98 -3.73
CA MET A 67 -6.49 -4.99 -4.19
C MET A 67 -7.00 -5.39 -5.56
N GLY A 68 -8.20 -4.94 -5.91
CA GLY A 68 -8.84 -5.24 -7.19
C GLY A 68 -8.11 -4.62 -8.39
N SER A 69 -8.85 -3.89 -9.23
CA SER A 69 -8.25 -3.33 -10.43
C SER A 69 -7.34 -2.14 -10.12
N VAL A 70 -6.26 -1.96 -10.90
CA VAL A 70 -5.33 -0.81 -10.78
C VAL A 70 -6.03 0.54 -10.90
N HIS A 71 -7.11 0.60 -11.70
CA HIS A 71 -7.96 1.78 -11.85
C HIS A 71 -8.76 2.09 -10.58
N GLU A 72 -9.30 1.05 -9.95
CA GLU A 72 -10.02 1.19 -8.68
C GLU A 72 -9.09 1.61 -7.56
N ILE A 73 -7.86 1.08 -7.51
CA ILE A 73 -6.83 1.51 -6.55
C ILE A 73 -6.60 3.01 -6.66
N GLY A 74 -6.40 3.53 -7.88
CA GLY A 74 -6.25 4.96 -8.11
C GLY A 74 -7.45 5.78 -7.61
N ARG A 75 -8.66 5.31 -7.92
CA ARG A 75 -9.91 5.97 -7.49
C ARG A 75 -10.07 5.97 -5.97
N GLN A 76 -9.81 4.83 -5.31
CA GLN A 76 -9.93 4.68 -3.86
C GLN A 76 -8.86 5.49 -3.12
N VAL A 77 -7.62 5.47 -3.59
CA VAL A 77 -6.55 6.30 -3.03
C VAL A 77 -6.86 7.79 -3.19
N ALA A 78 -7.37 8.21 -4.35
CA ALA A 78 -7.80 9.59 -4.57
C ALA A 78 -9.00 9.98 -3.69
N ALA A 79 -9.98 9.10 -3.54
CA ALA A 79 -11.13 9.30 -2.66
C ALA A 79 -10.69 9.42 -1.19
N TRP A 80 -9.78 8.55 -0.74
CA TRP A 80 -9.22 8.61 0.60
C TRP A 80 -8.40 9.88 0.82
N ARG A 81 -7.62 10.34 -0.16
CA ARG A 81 -6.91 11.63 -0.05
C ARG A 81 -7.86 12.81 0.13
N ARG A 82 -9.03 12.77 -0.50
CA ARG A 82 -10.07 13.81 -0.34
C ARG A 82 -10.81 13.70 0.98
N ASN A 83 -11.09 12.47 1.43
CA ASN A 83 -11.76 12.20 2.69
C ASN A 83 -11.04 11.11 3.49
N PRO A 84 -9.93 11.45 4.15
CA PRO A 84 -9.12 10.44 4.82
C PRO A 84 -9.76 10.06 6.15
N VAL A 85 -9.94 8.76 6.35
CA VAL A 85 -10.52 8.23 7.59
C VAL A 85 -9.58 8.55 8.76
N ARG A 86 -10.01 9.46 9.64
CA ARG A 86 -9.20 10.01 10.75
C ARG A 86 -8.55 8.94 11.64
N LYS A 87 -9.24 7.83 11.86
CA LYS A 87 -8.74 6.66 12.61
C LYS A 87 -7.41 6.15 12.04
N TRP A 88 -7.33 6.01 10.72
CA TRP A 88 -6.15 5.48 10.03
C TRP A 88 -5.08 6.54 9.82
N VAL A 89 -5.47 7.80 9.57
CA VAL A 89 -4.52 8.92 9.52
C VAL A 89 -3.70 9.00 10.80
N ARG A 90 -4.35 8.91 11.98
CA ARG A 90 -3.65 8.97 13.26
C ARG A 90 -2.70 7.81 13.49
N LYS A 91 -3.05 6.60 13.05
CA LYS A 91 -2.21 5.41 13.19
C LYS A 91 -1.04 5.38 12.20
N LEU A 92 -1.23 5.89 10.99
CA LEU A 92 -0.25 5.84 9.90
C LEU A 92 0.67 7.08 9.84
N ARG A 93 0.35 8.12 10.61
CA ARG A 93 1.22 9.28 10.82
C ARG A 93 2.54 8.87 11.46
#